data_AF-X1GB26-F1
#
_entry.id   AF-X1GB26-F1
#
_cell.length_a   1.000
_cell.length_b   1.000
_cell.length_c   1.000
_cell.angle_alpha   90.00
_cell.angle_beta   90.00
_cell.angle_gamma   90.00
#
_symmetry.space_group_name_H-M   'P 1'
#
loop_
_entity.id
_entity.type
_entity.pdbx_description
1 polymer ?
#
loop_
_entity_poly.entity_id
_entity_poly.type
_entity_poly.pdbx_seq_one_letter_code
_entity_poly.pdbx_strand_id
1 'polypeptide(L)'
;MGFGTPPAKATFLELTDTPSSYTDQAEKAASVKATEDGLEFSTLLQAFLELIDTPAAYDGQASKVPAVNAEEDALEFIDPPVGTFLDHSDTPSAYTGKAGNVAAVNAEEDAIEFIDPPEHTTKSSSNVEPQTFRPSVADTWED
;
A
#
# COMPACT_ATOMS: atom_id res chain seq x y z
N MET A 1 -42.91 51.62 4.96
CA MET A 1 -42.88 50.58 6.00
C MET A 1 -43.44 49.32 5.37
N GLY A 2 -42.81 48.17 5.32
CA GLY A 2 -41.41 47.79 5.46
C GLY A 2 -41.26 46.57 4.54
N PHE A 3 -40.07 46.35 3.98
CA PHE A 3 -39.79 45.03 3.42
C PHE A 3 -39.76 44.09 4.61
N GLY A 4 -40.90 43.45 4.89
CA GLY A 4 -40.98 42.46 5.95
C GLY A 4 -39.88 41.45 5.70
N THR A 5 -38.99 41.26 6.68
CA THR A 5 -37.97 40.22 6.62
C THR A 5 -38.67 38.95 6.16
N PRO A 6 -38.34 38.39 4.98
CA PRO A 6 -38.96 37.14 4.57
C PRO A 6 -38.72 36.14 5.70
N PRO A 7 -39.75 35.38 6.12
CA PRO A 7 -39.60 34.47 7.25
C PRO A 7 -38.39 33.59 6.96
N ALA A 8 -37.36 33.72 7.80
CA ALA A 8 -36.18 32.89 7.68
C ALA A 8 -36.64 31.45 7.84
N LYS A 9 -36.39 30.61 6.83
CA LYS A 9 -36.61 29.16 6.92
C LYS A 9 -35.73 28.69 8.08
N ALA A 10 -36.34 28.24 9.16
CA ALA A 10 -35.64 27.92 10.40
C ALA A 10 -35.04 26.50 10.34
N THR A 11 -35.54 25.65 9.43
CA THR A 11 -35.09 24.28 9.26
C THR A 11 -34.96 23.91 7.78
N PHE A 12 -34.17 22.88 7.49
CA PHE A 12 -33.99 22.34 6.14
C PHE A 12 -35.31 21.85 5.52
N LEU A 13 -36.22 21.26 6.32
CA LEU A 13 -37.53 20.75 5.86
C LEU A 13 -38.53 21.85 5.47
N GLU A 14 -38.27 23.10 5.86
CA GLU A 14 -39.16 24.21 5.51
C GLU A 14 -38.91 24.71 4.09
N LEU A 15 -37.78 24.37 3.46
CA LEU A 15 -37.44 24.78 2.09
C LEU A 15 -38.41 24.16 1.07
N THR A 16 -38.65 24.85 -0.04
CA THR A 16 -39.66 24.42 -1.03
C THR A 16 -39.18 23.30 -1.95
N ASP A 17 -37.87 23.10 -1.98
CA ASP A 17 -37.14 22.16 -2.82
C ASP A 17 -36.53 21.01 -1.99
N THR A 18 -36.90 20.86 -0.72
CA THR A 18 -36.44 19.77 0.14
C THR A 18 -37.57 18.77 0.46
N PRO A 19 -37.21 17.54 0.87
CA PRO A 19 -38.19 16.63 1.44
C PRO A 19 -38.84 17.21 2.70
N SER A 20 -40.11 16.90 2.94
CA SER A 20 -40.89 17.49 4.04
C SER A 20 -40.81 16.71 5.36
N SER A 21 -40.04 15.62 5.44
CA SER A 21 -39.88 14.82 6.66
C SER A 21 -38.57 14.02 6.69
N TYR A 22 -38.05 13.79 7.89
CA TYR A 22 -36.95 12.85 8.17
C TYR A 22 -37.42 11.43 8.53
N THR A 23 -38.73 11.19 8.66
CA THR A 23 -39.27 9.85 8.96
C THR A 23 -38.81 8.83 7.92
N ASP A 24 -38.22 7.73 8.38
CA ASP A 24 -37.62 6.66 7.57
C ASP A 24 -36.46 7.10 6.65
N GLN A 25 -35.77 8.20 7.01
CA GLN A 25 -34.61 8.74 6.28
C GLN A 25 -33.29 8.62 7.05
N ALA A 26 -33.23 7.78 8.08
CA ALA A 26 -31.99 7.52 8.81
C ALA A 26 -30.90 7.02 7.83
N GLU A 27 -29.66 7.48 8.03
CA GLU A 27 -28.47 7.11 7.24
C GLU A 27 -28.47 7.51 5.76
N LYS A 28 -29.46 8.30 5.32
CA LYS A 28 -29.50 8.86 3.97
C LYS A 28 -28.81 10.22 3.91
N ALA A 29 -28.31 10.57 2.73
CA ALA A 29 -27.80 11.90 2.44
C ALA A 29 -28.85 12.71 1.68
N ALA A 30 -28.89 14.02 1.92
CA ALA A 30 -29.59 14.94 1.02
C ALA A 30 -28.77 15.08 -0.27
N SER A 31 -29.38 14.79 -1.41
CA SER A 31 -28.77 14.87 -2.74
C SER A 31 -29.71 15.56 -3.72
N VAL A 32 -29.16 16.08 -4.82
CA VAL A 32 -29.96 16.67 -5.89
C VAL A 32 -30.61 15.56 -6.70
N LYS A 33 -31.89 15.71 -7.01
CA LYS A 33 -32.62 14.78 -7.88
C LYS A 33 -31.99 14.70 -9.26
N ALA A 34 -32.15 13.57 -9.94
CA ALA A 34 -31.73 13.42 -11.34
C ALA A 34 -32.40 14.43 -12.30
N THR A 35 -33.57 14.96 -11.93
CA THR A 35 -34.29 16.02 -12.67
C THR A 35 -33.79 17.43 -12.40
N GLU A 36 -32.83 17.60 -11.48
CA GLU A 36 -32.22 18.89 -11.09
C GLU A 36 -33.23 19.94 -10.57
N ASP A 37 -34.41 19.50 -10.12
CA ASP A 37 -35.53 20.37 -9.70
C ASP A 37 -35.77 20.36 -8.17
N GLY A 38 -34.87 19.75 -7.41
CA GLY A 38 -34.88 19.78 -5.96
C GLY A 38 -33.96 18.75 -5.32
N LEU A 39 -34.12 18.58 -4.01
CA LEU A 39 -33.37 17.65 -3.17
C LEU A 39 -34.22 16.43 -2.80
N GLU A 40 -33.55 15.30 -2.59
CA GLU A 40 -34.12 14.05 -2.09
C GLU A 40 -33.20 13.43 -1.03
N PHE A 41 -33.72 12.52 -0.22
CA PHE A 41 -32.90 11.69 0.65
C PHE A 41 -32.56 10.39 -0.07
N SER A 42 -31.32 10.28 -0.53
CA SER A 42 -30.80 9.09 -1.22
C SER A 42 -30.04 8.18 -0.25
N THR A 43 -30.22 6.88 -0.41
CA THR A 43 -29.43 5.87 0.32
C THR A 43 -27.96 6.05 -0.01
N LEU A 44 -27.11 6.05 1.03
CA LEU A 44 -25.67 5.97 0.85
C LEU A 44 -25.28 4.51 0.60
N LEU A 45 -24.46 4.27 -0.42
CA LEU A 45 -23.86 2.96 -0.66
C LEU A 45 -22.81 2.76 0.43
N GLN A 46 -23.05 1.82 1.35
CA GLN A 46 -22.19 1.56 2.51
C GLN A 46 -21.30 0.35 2.28
N ALA A 47 -21.72 -0.57 1.41
CA ALA A 47 -20.96 -1.76 1.06
C ALA A 47 -20.30 -1.63 -0.31
N PHE A 48 -19.11 -2.22 -0.46
CA PHE A 48 -18.38 -2.24 -1.73
C PHE A 48 -19.24 -2.76 -2.88
N LEU A 49 -19.97 -3.87 -2.70
CA LEU A 49 -20.84 -4.48 -3.72
C LEU A 49 -22.08 -3.65 -4.10
N GLU A 50 -22.37 -2.56 -3.37
CA GLU A 50 -23.47 -1.66 -3.72
C GLU A 50 -23.05 -0.61 -4.75
N LEU A 51 -21.75 -0.47 -5.02
CA LEU A 51 -21.23 0.42 -6.05
C LEU A 51 -21.55 -0.10 -7.45
N ILE A 52 -21.90 0.82 -8.35
CA ILE A 52 -22.40 0.51 -9.71
C ILE A 52 -21.36 -0.14 -10.62
N ASP A 53 -20.08 0.00 -10.30
CA ASP A 53 -18.92 -0.47 -11.06
C ASP A 53 -18.26 -1.68 -10.39
N THR A 54 -18.88 -2.28 -9.37
CA THR A 54 -18.33 -3.44 -8.67
C THR A 54 -19.04 -4.74 -9.05
N PRO A 55 -18.38 -5.90 -8.86
CA PRO A 55 -19.05 -7.19 -9.00
C PRO A 55 -20.25 -7.32 -8.05
N ALA A 56 -21.30 -8.04 -8.47
CA ALA A 56 -22.54 -8.13 -7.70
C ALA A 56 -22.49 -9.04 -6.46
N ALA A 57 -21.46 -9.87 -6.30
CA ALA A 57 -21.36 -10.85 -5.21
C ALA A 57 -19.92 -11.29 -4.91
N TYR A 58 -19.69 -11.71 -3.66
CA TYR A 58 -18.45 -12.38 -3.24
C TYR A 58 -18.46 -13.90 -3.43
N ASP A 59 -19.61 -14.50 -3.76
CA ASP A 59 -19.72 -15.96 -3.91
C ASP A 59 -18.78 -16.48 -4.99
N GLY A 60 -17.91 -17.42 -4.62
CA GLY A 60 -16.89 -17.99 -5.51
C GLY A 60 -15.65 -17.10 -5.73
N GLN A 61 -15.52 -15.97 -5.02
CA GLN A 61 -14.42 -15.01 -5.18
C GLN A 61 -13.39 -15.07 -4.04
N ALA A 62 -13.35 -16.19 -3.31
CA ALA A 62 -12.38 -16.37 -2.24
C ALA A 62 -10.95 -16.22 -2.76
N SER A 63 -10.11 -15.49 -2.00
CA SER A 63 -8.70 -15.20 -2.33
C SER A 63 -8.45 -14.33 -3.56
N LYS A 64 -9.49 -13.81 -4.21
CA LYS A 64 -9.34 -12.87 -5.32
C LYS A 64 -9.16 -11.43 -4.86
N VAL A 65 -8.69 -10.59 -5.78
CA VAL A 65 -8.54 -9.14 -5.57
C VAL A 65 -9.38 -8.37 -6.59
N PRO A 66 -9.96 -7.22 -6.22
CA PRO A 66 -10.60 -6.34 -7.19
C PRO A 66 -9.53 -5.70 -8.09
N ALA A 67 -9.79 -5.70 -9.40
CA ALA A 67 -8.96 -5.05 -10.41
C ALA A 67 -9.85 -4.40 -11.48
N VAL A 68 -9.31 -3.41 -12.19
CA VAL A 68 -9.99 -2.79 -13.33
C VAL A 68 -10.07 -3.81 -14.47
N ASN A 69 -11.24 -3.91 -15.11
CA ASN A 69 -11.44 -4.79 -16.25
C ASN A 69 -10.69 -4.31 -17.51
N ALA A 70 -10.68 -5.14 -18.55
CA ALA A 70 -9.97 -4.82 -19.80
C ALA A 70 -10.54 -3.58 -20.53
N GLU A 71 -11.84 -3.29 -20.34
CA GLU A 71 -12.54 -2.14 -20.92
C GLU A 71 -12.35 -0.84 -20.13
N GLU A 72 -11.71 -0.89 -18.95
CA GLU A 72 -11.45 0.26 -18.07
C GLU A 72 -12.71 0.99 -17.58
N ASP A 73 -13.85 0.28 -17.48
CA ASP A 73 -15.15 0.86 -17.11
C ASP A 73 -15.80 0.21 -15.87
N ALA A 74 -15.22 -0.85 -15.33
CA ALA A 74 -15.68 -1.53 -14.13
C ALA A 74 -14.55 -2.25 -13.38
N LEU A 75 -14.88 -2.77 -12.19
CA LEU A 75 -14.05 -3.67 -11.42
C LEU A 75 -14.49 -5.13 -11.62
N GLU A 76 -13.52 -6.02 -11.66
CA GLU A 76 -13.70 -7.46 -11.64
C GLU A 76 -12.85 -8.11 -10.53
N PHE A 77 -13.23 -9.31 -10.09
CA PHE A 77 -12.40 -10.10 -9.19
C PHE A 77 -11.48 -11.01 -9.98
N ILE A 78 -10.18 -10.72 -9.93
CA ILE A 78 -9.13 -11.53 -10.54
C ILE A 78 -8.38 -12.35 -9.49
N ASP A 79 -7.74 -13.43 -9.92
CA ASP A 79 -6.73 -14.05 -9.08
C ASP A 79 -5.61 -13.02 -8.83
N PRO A 80 -5.12 -12.89 -7.59
CA PRO A 80 -4.00 -11.99 -7.31
C PRO A 80 -2.85 -12.38 -8.24
N PRO A 81 -2.10 -11.41 -8.79
CA PRO A 81 -0.92 -11.70 -9.56
C PRO A 81 0.06 -12.47 -8.67
N VAL A 82 0.07 -13.80 -8.81
CA VAL A 82 0.97 -14.70 -8.09
C VAL A 82 2.28 -14.74 -8.83
N GLY A 83 3.11 -13.72 -8.61
CA GLY A 83 4.52 -13.75 -8.99
C GLY A 83 5.34 -14.41 -7.88
N THR A 84 6.12 -15.41 -8.23
CA THR A 84 7.36 -15.71 -7.51
C THR A 84 8.31 -14.53 -7.67
N PHE A 85 9.35 -14.47 -6.84
CA PHE A 85 10.39 -13.47 -7.01
C PHE A 85 10.95 -13.44 -8.45
N LEU A 86 11.04 -14.59 -9.14
CA LEU A 86 11.57 -14.71 -10.51
C LEU A 86 10.60 -14.21 -11.61
N ASP A 87 9.32 -13.99 -11.30
CA ASP A 87 8.34 -13.53 -12.29
C ASP A 87 8.41 -12.01 -12.52
N HIS A 88 9.22 -11.31 -11.73
CA HIS A 88 9.47 -9.89 -11.86
C HIS A 88 10.54 -9.63 -12.94
N SER A 89 10.28 -8.64 -13.82
CA SER A 89 11.15 -8.34 -14.97
C SER A 89 12.56 -7.87 -14.62
N ASP A 90 12.74 -7.36 -13.40
CA ASP A 90 14.00 -6.86 -12.84
C ASP A 90 14.71 -7.90 -11.96
N THR A 91 14.31 -9.17 -12.04
CA THR A 91 14.92 -10.26 -11.27
C THR A 91 15.54 -11.33 -12.17
N PRO A 92 16.45 -12.16 -11.66
CA PRO A 92 16.98 -13.28 -12.42
C PRO A 92 15.87 -14.27 -12.79
N SER A 93 15.97 -14.93 -13.94
CA SER A 93 14.92 -15.85 -14.44
C SER A 93 15.00 -17.28 -13.89
N ALA A 94 15.99 -17.61 -13.06
CA ALA A 94 16.15 -18.95 -12.49
C ALA A 94 17.00 -18.98 -11.21
N TYR A 95 16.71 -19.94 -10.33
CA TYR A 95 17.55 -20.29 -9.17
C TYR A 95 18.62 -21.35 -9.50
N THR A 96 18.57 -21.98 -10.68
CA THR A 96 19.48 -23.08 -11.03
C THR A 96 20.93 -22.63 -10.98
N GLY A 97 21.73 -23.28 -10.13
CA GLY A 97 23.15 -22.95 -9.95
C GLY A 97 23.42 -21.73 -9.06
N LYS A 98 22.42 -21.22 -8.33
CA LYS A 98 22.53 -20.04 -7.45
C LYS A 98 22.42 -20.39 -5.96
N ALA A 99 22.68 -21.66 -5.62
CA ALA A 99 22.61 -22.11 -4.24
C ALA A 99 23.69 -21.42 -3.40
N GLY A 100 23.28 -20.70 -2.36
CA GLY A 100 24.17 -19.94 -1.48
C GLY A 100 24.37 -18.48 -1.86
N ASN A 101 23.93 -18.07 -3.06
CA ASN A 101 24.00 -16.69 -3.51
C ASN A 101 23.04 -15.79 -2.71
N VAL A 102 23.33 -14.49 -2.72
CA VAL A 102 22.46 -13.42 -2.22
C VAL A 102 21.91 -12.61 -3.38
N ALA A 103 20.69 -12.09 -3.23
CA ALA A 103 20.13 -11.10 -4.15
C ALA A 103 20.77 -9.74 -3.89
N ALA A 104 21.31 -9.10 -4.92
CA ALA A 104 21.92 -7.78 -4.86
C ALA A 104 21.54 -6.94 -6.08
N VAL A 105 21.51 -5.62 -5.93
CA VAL A 105 21.33 -4.70 -7.06
C VAL A 105 22.55 -4.79 -7.98
N ASN A 106 22.32 -4.84 -9.30
CA ASN A 106 23.38 -4.88 -10.30
C ASN A 106 24.15 -3.54 -10.38
N ALA A 107 25.26 -3.53 -11.13
CA ALA A 107 26.11 -2.36 -11.26
C ALA A 107 25.42 -1.16 -11.93
N GLU A 108 24.43 -1.42 -12.79
CA GLU A 108 23.64 -0.41 -13.50
C GLU A 108 22.47 0.14 -12.67
N GLU A 109 22.21 -0.41 -11.48
CA GLU A 109 21.13 0.00 -10.56
C GLU A 109 19.71 -0.12 -11.14
N ASP A 110 19.51 -1.03 -12.08
CA ASP A 110 18.22 -1.23 -12.79
C ASP A 110 17.64 -2.64 -12.66
N ALA A 111 18.36 -3.58 -12.03
CA ALA A 111 17.91 -4.94 -11.78
C ALA A 111 18.55 -5.56 -10.54
N ILE A 112 18.06 -6.75 -10.18
CA ILE A 112 18.64 -7.63 -9.17
C ILE A 112 19.40 -8.76 -9.85
N GLU A 113 20.59 -9.08 -9.33
CA GLU A 113 21.38 -10.25 -9.68
C GLU A 113 21.65 -11.15 -8.47
N PHE A 114 22.01 -12.41 -8.73
CA PHE A 114 22.47 -13.33 -7.70
C PHE A 114 23.99 -13.37 -7.68
N ILE A 115 24.59 -12.78 -6.65
CA ILE A 115 26.04 -12.77 -6.41
C ILE A 115 26.42 -13.73 -5.28
N ASP A 116 27.68 -14.14 -5.25
CA ASP A 116 28.21 -14.84 -4.08
C ASP A 116 28.08 -13.94 -2.85
N PRO A 117 27.76 -14.51 -1.67
CA PRO A 117 27.68 -13.72 -0.45
C PRO A 117 29.03 -13.03 -0.22
N PRO A 118 29.04 -11.71 0.08
CA PRO A 118 30.29 -11.01 0.31
C PRO A 118 31.03 -11.69 1.45
N GLU A 119 32.34 -11.92 1.24
CA GLU A 119 33.23 -12.46 2.26
C GLU A 119 33.06 -11.65 3.55
N HIS A 120 32.46 -12.26 4.57
CA HIS A 120 32.44 -11.69 5.90
C HIS A 120 33.88 -11.70 6.40
N THR A 121 34.61 -10.60 6.18
CA THR A 121 35.83 -10.32 6.93
C THR A 121 35.40 -10.08 8.38
N THR A 122 35.18 -11.16 9.12
CA THR A 122 35.51 -11.10 10.54
C THR A 122 36.95 -10.61 10.53
N LYS A 123 37.19 -9.40 11.05
CA LYS A 123 38.53 -9.05 11.53
C LYS A 123 38.79 -10.03 12.68
N SER A 124 39.11 -11.27 12.35
CA SER A 124 39.74 -12.19 13.27
C SER A 124 41.05 -11.50 13.58
N SER A 125 41.14 -10.89 14.76
CA SER A 125 42.40 -10.40 15.31
C SER A 125 43.29 -11.61 15.57
N SER A 126 43.81 -12.20 14.50
CA SER A 126 44.70 -13.37 14.54
C SER A 126 45.94 -13.04 13.74
N ASN A 127 46.73 -12.10 14.27
CA ASN A 127 48.19 -12.21 14.25
C ASN A 127 48.83 -11.25 15.26
N VAL A 128 48.64 -11.51 16.56
CA VAL A 128 49.66 -11.07 17.52
C VAL A 128 50.70 -12.17 17.52
N GLU A 129 51.79 -11.98 16.77
CA GLU A 129 52.97 -12.82 16.96
C GLU A 129 53.33 -12.80 18.46
N PRO A 130 53.63 -13.95 19.09
CA PRO A 130 54.09 -13.93 20.47
C PRO A 130 55.34 -13.06 20.52
N GLN A 131 55.21 -11.87 21.09
CA GLN A 131 56.33 -10.96 21.28
C GLN A 131 57.32 -11.72 22.17
N THR A 132 58.37 -12.28 21.57
CA THR A 132 59.48 -12.82 22.35
C THR A 132 60.08 -11.63 23.07
N PHE A 133 59.77 -11.51 24.37
CA PHE A 133 60.37 -10.52 25.24
C PHE A 133 61.89 -10.73 25.15
N ARG A 134 62.58 -9.85 24.42
CA ARG A 134 64.04 -9.81 24.43
C ARG A 134 64.40 -9.05 25.71
N PRO A 135 64.92 -9.71 26.78
CA PRO A 135 65.47 -8.94 27.88
C PRO A 135 66.62 -8.10 27.32
N SER A 136 66.53 -6.78 27.49
CA SER A 136 67.62 -5.86 27.14
C SER A 136 68.87 -6.31 27.87
N VAL A 137 69.94 -6.53 27.11
CA VAL A 137 71.27 -6.75 27.66
C VAL A 137 71.64 -5.61 28.61
N ALA A 138 72.28 -6.01 29.71
CA ALA A 138 72.63 -5.27 30.91
C ALA A 138 73.02 -3.80 30.68
N ASP A 139 72.34 -2.91 31.41
CA ASP A 139 72.85 -1.61 31.79
C ASP A 139 73.93 -1.87 32.86
N THR A 140 75.20 -1.81 32.47
CA THR A 140 76.33 -1.92 33.38
C THR A 140 76.49 -0.60 34.12
N TRP A 141 76.12 -0.54 35.40
CA TRP A 141 76.44 0.59 36.26
C TRP A 141 77.83 0.36 36.85
N GLU A 142 78.77 1.26 36.57
CA GLU A 142 80.10 1.32 37.21
C GLU A 142 79.96 1.83 38.66
N ASP A 143 80.78 1.28 39.57
CA ASP A 143 80.84 1.58 41.02
C ASP A 143 81.21 3.05 41.35
#